data_AF-A0A133U7J8-F1
#
_entry.id   AF-A0A133U7J8-F1
#
_cell.length_a   1.000
_cell.length_b   1.000
_cell.length_c   1.000
_cell.angle_alpha   90.00
_cell.angle_beta   90.00
_cell.angle_gamma   90.00
#
_symmetry.space_group_name_H-M   'P 1'
#
loop_
_entity.id
_entity.type
_entity.pdbx_description
1 polymer ?
#
loop_
_entity_poly.entity_id
_entity_poly.type
_entity_poly.pdbx_seq_one_letter_code
_entity_poly.pdbx_strand_id
1 'polypeptide(L)'
;MGLLWVFPQGKDRAKVGCGDFKLNPRTEVKSYLSEKDHKLLKEISAKVRVIPPSHSKPFYVSGSPSVLGVGESIGTISPLSGEGIHPSLVCADIFLVAFKGEKNLERVAQKYESKVLKKYRWADEWFNFLKSVRYGRKINQLRCLFQAPVPSWASGTVSKLKLVFWAPFR
;
A
#
# COMPACT_ATOMS: atom_id res chain seq x y z
N MET A 1 -9.97 -9.92 -1.31
CA MET A 1 -8.78 -9.59 -2.13
C MET A 1 -7.66 -9.71 -1.15
N GLY A 2 -6.89 -10.77 -1.31
CA GLY A 2 -5.85 -11.16 -0.39
C GLY A 2 -4.57 -11.40 -1.15
N LEU A 3 -3.46 -11.05 -0.54
CA LEU A 3 -2.12 -11.32 -1.06
C LEU A 3 -1.41 -12.23 -0.08
N LEU A 4 -0.98 -13.39 -0.55
CA LEU A 4 -0.04 -14.26 0.16
C LEU A 4 1.35 -14.04 -0.44
N TRP A 5 2.35 -13.87 0.42
CA TRP A 5 3.74 -13.67 0.00
C TRP A 5 4.67 -14.61 0.76
N VAL A 6 5.77 -14.96 0.10
CA VAL A 6 6.88 -15.75 0.66
C VAL A 6 8.18 -15.06 0.29
N PHE A 7 8.90 -14.54 1.28
CA PHE A 7 10.20 -13.91 1.09
C PHE A 7 11.30 -14.80 1.66
N PRO A 8 12.11 -15.46 0.82
CA PRO A 8 13.24 -16.26 1.30
C PRO A 8 14.27 -15.36 2.01
N GLN A 9 14.84 -15.86 3.10
CA GLN A 9 15.84 -15.18 3.93
C GLN A 9 17.03 -16.11 4.19
N GLY A 10 17.92 -16.21 3.21
CA GLY A 10 19.05 -17.14 3.27
C GLY A 10 18.67 -18.53 2.77
N LYS A 11 19.37 -19.56 3.25
CA LYS A 11 19.27 -20.93 2.73
C LYS A 11 18.08 -21.71 3.27
N ASP A 12 17.65 -21.45 4.51
CA ASP A 12 16.76 -22.31 5.29
C ASP A 12 15.62 -21.56 6.00
N ARG A 13 15.42 -20.28 5.68
CA ARG A 13 14.40 -19.45 6.32
C ARG A 13 13.61 -18.65 5.28
N ALA A 14 12.35 -18.39 5.59
CA ALA A 14 11.51 -17.50 4.81
C ALA A 14 10.53 -16.75 5.72
N LYS A 15 10.14 -15.55 5.30
CA LYS A 15 8.98 -14.84 5.87
C LYS A 15 7.77 -15.13 5.00
N VAL A 16 6.79 -15.80 5.58
CA VAL A 16 5.48 -16.05 4.95
C VAL A 16 4.46 -15.12 5.59
N GLY A 17 3.65 -14.48 4.77
CA GLY A 17 2.60 -13.61 5.27
C GLY A 17 1.41 -13.56 4.33
N CYS A 18 0.29 -13.11 4.87
CA CYS A 18 -0.92 -12.87 4.14
C CYS A 18 -1.54 -11.55 4.63
N GLY A 19 -2.18 -10.82 3.73
CA GLY A 19 -3.05 -9.70 4.05
C GLY A 19 -4.35 -9.84 3.28
N ASP A 20 -5.49 -9.80 3.96
CA ASP A 20 -6.83 -9.80 3.35
C ASP A 20 -7.78 -8.93 4.19
N PHE A 21 -8.83 -8.40 3.56
CA PHE A 21 -9.83 -7.53 4.19
C PHE A 21 -11.07 -8.28 4.73
N LYS A 22 -11.30 -9.51 4.29
CA LYS A 22 -12.44 -10.38 4.61
C LYS A 22 -12.02 -11.65 5.34
N LEU A 23 -10.96 -12.31 4.87
CA LEU A 23 -10.45 -13.54 5.45
C LEU A 23 -9.52 -13.24 6.63
N ASN A 24 -9.37 -14.21 7.53
CA ASN A 24 -8.39 -14.12 8.61
C ASN A 24 -7.00 -14.50 8.08
N PRO A 25 -6.06 -13.55 7.91
CA PRO A 25 -4.79 -13.84 7.27
C PRO A 25 -3.95 -14.88 8.04
N ARG A 26 -4.15 -14.97 9.36
CA ARG A 26 -3.50 -15.98 10.20
C ARG A 26 -3.91 -17.38 9.81
N THR A 27 -5.20 -17.61 9.60
CA THR A 27 -5.73 -18.92 9.22
C THR A 27 -5.24 -19.31 7.83
N GLU A 28 -5.22 -18.37 6.90
CA GLU A 28 -4.71 -18.60 5.54
C GLU A 28 -3.23 -18.99 5.53
N VAL A 29 -2.39 -18.29 6.30
CA VAL A 29 -0.96 -18.65 6.41
C VAL A 29 -0.78 -20.02 7.05
N LYS A 30 -1.55 -20.34 8.11
CA LYS A 30 -1.47 -21.66 8.75
C LYS A 30 -1.89 -22.79 7.82
N SER A 31 -2.96 -22.60 7.05
CA SER A 31 -3.42 -23.54 6.02
C SER A 31 -2.35 -23.74 4.94
N TYR A 32 -1.75 -22.65 4.46
CA TYR A 32 -0.66 -22.74 3.49
C TYR A 32 0.57 -23.48 4.05
N LEU A 33 0.87 -23.32 5.33
CA LEU A 33 2.03 -23.94 5.98
C LEU A 33 1.78 -25.40 6.39
N SER A 34 0.54 -25.82 6.65
CA SER A 34 0.25 -27.19 7.11
C SER A 34 0.63 -28.29 6.11
N GLU A 35 0.73 -27.94 4.82
CA GLU A 35 1.14 -28.85 3.75
C GLU A 35 2.67 -28.94 3.58
N LYS A 36 3.46 -28.25 4.42
CA LYS A 36 4.91 -28.07 4.24
C LYS A 36 5.65 -28.49 5.49
N ASP A 37 6.78 -29.17 5.31
CA ASP A 37 7.73 -29.38 6.40
C ASP A 37 8.40 -28.04 6.75
N HIS A 38 8.09 -27.53 7.94
CA HIS A 38 8.57 -26.23 8.40
C HIS A 38 8.64 -26.17 9.93
N LYS A 39 9.52 -25.31 10.43
CA LYS A 39 9.58 -24.95 11.85
C LYS A 39 9.19 -23.49 12.02
N LEU A 40 8.10 -23.23 12.75
CA LEU A 40 7.68 -21.87 13.06
C LEU A 40 8.67 -21.21 14.04
N LEU A 41 9.40 -20.20 13.58
CA LEU A 41 10.35 -19.45 14.42
C LEU A 41 9.68 -18.30 15.17
N LYS A 42 8.77 -17.57 14.50
CA LYS A 42 8.08 -16.41 15.05
C LYS A 42 6.80 -16.14 14.26
N GLU A 43 5.73 -15.81 14.98
CA GLU A 43 4.47 -15.34 14.41
C GLU A 43 4.26 -13.86 14.78
N ILE A 44 3.95 -13.02 13.80
CA ILE A 44 3.70 -11.59 13.99
C ILE A 44 2.45 -11.22 13.21
N SER A 45 1.58 -10.42 13.81
CA SER A 45 0.44 -9.81 13.12
C SER A 45 0.47 -8.29 13.33
N ALA A 46 0.24 -7.55 12.25
CA ALA A 46 0.11 -6.10 12.29
C ALA A 46 -1.08 -5.66 11.44
N LYS A 47 -1.70 -4.54 11.82
CA LYS A 47 -2.69 -3.87 10.98
C LYS A 47 -1.96 -2.97 9.99
N VAL A 48 -2.18 -3.20 8.70
CA VAL A 48 -1.62 -2.33 7.65
C VAL A 48 -2.59 -1.18 7.37
N ARG A 49 -2.08 0.05 7.42
CA ARG A 49 -2.84 1.25 7.07
C ARG A 49 -2.75 1.45 5.57
N VAL A 50 -3.88 1.51 4.88
CA VAL A 50 -3.97 1.80 3.43
C VAL A 50 -4.49 3.22 3.14
N ILE A 51 -4.31 4.14 4.10
CA ILE A 51 -4.76 5.54 3.97
C ILE A 51 -3.76 6.27 3.07
N PRO A 52 -4.22 6.91 1.98
CA PRO A 52 -3.35 7.60 1.03
C PRO A 52 -2.91 8.98 1.55
N PRO A 53 -1.96 9.66 0.88
CA PRO A 53 -1.45 10.94 1.34
C PRO A 53 -2.51 12.05 1.41
N SER A 54 -3.49 12.09 0.51
CA SER A 54 -4.54 13.12 0.56
C SER A 54 -5.37 13.09 1.85
N HIS A 55 -5.46 11.92 2.49
CA HIS A 55 -6.19 11.68 3.74
C HIS A 55 -5.27 11.69 4.97
N SER A 56 -3.97 11.93 4.79
CA SER A 56 -2.95 11.97 5.86
C SER A 56 -2.46 13.39 6.14
N LYS A 57 -3.21 14.41 5.71
CA LYS A 57 -2.88 15.82 5.93
C LYS A 57 -3.18 16.27 7.38
N PRO A 58 -2.50 17.32 7.87
CA PRO A 58 -1.40 18.04 7.21
C PRO A 58 -0.07 17.26 7.25
N PHE A 59 0.82 17.45 6.26
CA PHE A 59 2.16 16.84 6.28
C PHE A 59 3.14 17.60 7.18
N TYR A 60 2.88 18.89 7.39
CA TYR A 60 3.68 19.81 8.17
C TYR A 60 2.80 20.52 9.19
N VAL A 61 3.28 20.62 10.42
CA VAL A 61 2.67 21.46 11.45
C VAL A 61 3.67 22.57 11.76
N SER A 62 3.26 23.83 11.55
CA SER A 62 4.08 24.99 11.90
C SER A 62 4.20 25.11 13.42
N GLY A 63 5.40 25.47 13.90
CA GLY A 63 5.69 25.61 15.33
C GLY A 63 7.06 25.05 15.71
N SER A 64 7.27 24.89 17.02
CA SER A 64 8.47 24.28 17.61
C SER A 64 8.08 22.99 18.36
N PRO A 65 8.62 21.82 17.99
CA PRO A 65 9.54 21.59 16.87
C PRO A 65 8.82 21.67 15.51
N SER A 66 9.54 22.12 14.47
CA SER A 66 9.05 22.09 13.09
C SER A 66 9.18 20.67 12.53
N VAL A 67 8.06 19.97 12.37
CA VAL A 67 8.04 18.55 11.97
C VAL A 67 7.34 18.38 10.62
N LEU A 68 8.01 17.67 9.71
CA LEU A 68 7.49 17.33 8.38
C LEU A 68 7.48 15.81 8.20
N GLY A 69 6.33 15.24 7.85
CA GLY A 69 6.16 13.82 7.56
C GLY A 69 6.66 13.42 6.16
N VAL A 70 7.38 12.30 6.09
CA VAL A 70 7.89 11.71 4.84
C VAL A 70 7.65 10.19 4.82
N GLY A 71 7.39 9.65 3.63
CA GLY A 71 7.18 8.23 3.42
C GLY A 71 5.87 7.69 4.01
N GLU A 72 5.90 6.47 4.56
CA GLU A 72 4.73 5.82 5.16
C GLU A 72 4.03 6.65 6.25
N SER A 73 4.76 7.56 6.92
CA SER A 73 4.18 8.45 7.92
C SER A 73 3.06 9.34 7.37
N ILE A 74 3.10 9.66 6.07
CA ILE A 74 2.07 10.41 5.35
C ILE A 74 1.28 9.54 4.37
N GLY A 75 1.27 8.21 4.56
CA GLY A 75 0.42 7.32 3.78
C GLY A 75 0.93 7.00 2.37
N THR A 76 2.24 7.10 2.10
CA THR A 76 2.80 6.59 0.84
C THR A 76 2.93 5.07 0.90
N ILE A 77 1.83 4.39 0.60
CA ILE A 77 1.74 2.93 0.51
C ILE A 77 0.95 2.56 -0.74
N SER A 78 1.33 1.46 -1.39
CA SER A 78 0.53 0.87 -2.46
C SER A 78 -0.68 0.15 -1.87
N PRO A 79 -1.92 0.59 -2.14
CA PRO A 79 -3.13 -0.08 -1.62
C PRO A 79 -3.35 -1.46 -2.26
N LEU A 80 -2.70 -1.69 -3.41
CA LEU A 80 -2.79 -2.92 -4.20
C LEU A 80 -1.88 -4.02 -3.67
N SER A 81 -0.59 -3.70 -3.55
CA SER A 81 0.46 -4.65 -3.18
C SER A 81 0.81 -4.62 -1.70
N GLY A 82 0.36 -3.59 -0.97
CA GLY A 82 0.80 -3.34 0.41
C GLY A 82 2.25 -2.86 0.51
N GLU A 83 2.90 -2.54 -0.60
CA GLU A 83 4.30 -2.09 -0.62
C GLU A 83 4.42 -0.65 -0.11
N GLY A 84 5.21 -0.45 0.94
CA GLY A 84 5.54 0.87 1.46
C GLY A 84 6.94 1.38 1.08
N ILE A 85 7.88 0.47 0.81
CA ILE A 85 9.30 0.83 0.57
C ILE A 85 9.46 1.69 -0.68
N HIS A 86 9.01 1.19 -1.84
CA HIS A 86 9.17 1.93 -3.10
C HIS A 86 8.44 3.29 -3.09
N PRO A 87 7.15 3.37 -2.67
CA PRO A 87 6.50 4.66 -2.49
C PRO A 87 7.22 5.59 -1.51
N SER A 88 7.77 5.06 -0.41
CA SER A 88 8.49 5.89 0.56
C SER A 88 9.78 6.46 -0.01
N LEU A 89 10.52 5.69 -0.82
CA LEU A 89 11.72 6.17 -1.50
C LEU A 89 11.38 7.28 -2.50
N VAL A 90 10.38 7.06 -3.35
CA VAL A 90 9.91 8.09 -4.30
C VAL A 90 9.42 9.34 -3.57
N CYS A 91 8.78 9.18 -2.41
CA CYS A 91 8.35 10.28 -1.55
C CYS A 91 9.55 11.07 -1.00
N ALA A 92 10.59 10.38 -0.52
CA ALA A 92 11.82 10.99 -0.06
C ALA A 92 12.52 11.78 -1.17
N ASP A 93 12.55 11.26 -2.41
CA ASP A 93 13.10 12.00 -3.56
C ASP A 93 12.33 13.30 -3.83
N ILE A 94 11.00 13.27 -3.75
CA ILE A 94 10.16 14.47 -3.91
C ILE A 94 10.48 15.49 -2.81
N PHE A 95 10.67 15.02 -1.56
CA PHE A 95 11.08 15.88 -0.45
C PHE A 95 12.44 16.53 -0.71
N LEU A 96 13.46 15.75 -1.08
CA LEU A 96 14.81 16.25 -1.36
C LEU A 96 14.80 17.32 -2.45
N VAL A 97 14.02 17.11 -3.53
CA VAL A 97 13.86 18.10 -4.61
C VAL A 97 13.11 19.35 -4.14
N ALA A 98 12.16 19.23 -3.20
CA ALA A 98 11.47 20.38 -2.64
C ALA A 98 12.40 21.19 -1.71
N PHE A 99 13.19 20.50 -0.89
CA PHE A 99 14.10 21.05 0.10
C PHE A 99 15.35 21.72 -0.51
N LYS A 100 15.85 21.21 -1.65
CA LYS A 100 17.08 21.68 -2.28
C LYS A 100 17.08 23.21 -2.51
N GLY A 101 17.91 23.91 -1.74
CA GLY A 101 18.12 25.36 -1.87
C GLY A 101 17.06 26.25 -1.20
N GLU A 102 16.05 25.68 -0.55
CA GLU A 102 14.98 26.44 0.13
C GLU A 102 15.15 26.31 1.65
N LYS A 103 15.24 27.45 2.34
CA LYS A 103 15.43 27.50 3.81
C LYS A 103 14.12 27.67 4.56
N ASN A 104 13.07 28.15 3.88
CA ASN A 104 11.77 28.32 4.49
C ASN A 104 11.01 26.98 4.48
N LEU A 105 10.87 26.35 5.65
CA LEU A 105 10.21 25.04 5.79
C LEU A 105 8.73 25.06 5.36
N GLU A 106 8.00 26.16 5.53
CA GLU A 106 6.62 26.26 5.06
C GLU A 106 6.55 26.21 3.52
N ARG A 107 7.48 26.91 2.85
CA ARG A 107 7.59 26.83 1.37
C ARG A 107 8.00 25.45 0.90
N VAL A 108 8.95 24.80 1.60
CA VAL A 108 9.31 23.40 1.32
C VAL A 108 8.08 22.51 1.47
N ALA A 109 7.35 22.63 2.57
CA ALA A 109 6.17 21.82 2.88
C ALA A 109 5.08 21.99 1.82
N GLN A 110 4.75 23.22 1.42
CA GLN A 110 3.74 23.50 0.38
C GLN A 110 4.13 22.88 -0.97
N LYS A 111 5.39 23.08 -1.39
CA LYS A 111 5.92 22.54 -2.65
C LYS A 111 5.95 21.00 -2.63
N TYR A 112 6.37 20.43 -1.50
CA TYR A 112 6.42 19.01 -1.27
C TYR A 112 5.02 18.37 -1.28
N GLU A 113 4.08 18.92 -0.50
CA GLU A 113 2.70 18.43 -0.40
C GLU A 113 2.04 18.42 -1.78
N SER A 114 2.10 19.52 -2.52
CA SER A 114 1.54 19.61 -3.88
C SER A 114 2.09 18.51 -4.80
N LYS A 115 3.40 18.26 -4.78
CA LYS A 115 4.04 17.24 -5.60
C LYS A 115 3.68 15.81 -5.17
N VAL A 116 3.63 15.55 -3.86
CA VAL A 116 3.24 14.25 -3.31
C VAL A 116 1.79 13.94 -3.69
N LEU A 117 0.86 14.87 -3.44
CA LEU A 117 -0.57 14.67 -3.78
C LEU A 117 -0.76 14.43 -5.28
N LYS A 118 -0.04 15.17 -6.13
CA LYS A 118 -0.06 14.94 -7.58
C LYS A 118 0.49 13.55 -7.95
N LYS A 119 1.62 13.14 -7.36
CA LYS A 119 2.28 11.85 -7.66
C LYS A 119 1.43 10.66 -7.21
N TYR A 120 0.78 10.78 -6.05
CA TYR A 120 0.04 9.70 -5.39
C TYR A 120 -1.47 9.76 -5.59
N ARG A 121 -1.98 10.58 -6.51
CA ARG A 121 -3.41 10.64 -6.84
C ARG A 121 -4.01 9.25 -7.17
N TRP A 122 -3.24 8.39 -7.81
CA TRP A 122 -3.65 7.00 -8.08
C TRP A 122 -3.96 6.21 -6.79
N ALA A 123 -3.27 6.50 -5.68
CA ALA A 123 -3.51 5.84 -4.40
C ALA A 123 -4.86 6.24 -3.80
N ASP A 124 -5.34 7.46 -4.05
CA ASP A 124 -6.68 7.91 -3.65
C ASP A 124 -7.78 7.16 -4.40
N GLU A 125 -7.58 6.93 -5.69
CA GLU A 125 -8.52 6.20 -6.53
C GLU A 125 -8.61 4.73 -6.09
N TRP A 126 -7.47 4.11 -5.80
CA TRP A 126 -7.42 2.75 -5.24
C TRP A 126 -7.97 2.67 -3.82
N PHE A 127 -7.72 3.66 -2.97
CA PHE A 127 -8.31 3.73 -1.63
C PHE A 127 -9.84 3.79 -1.70
N ASN A 128 -10.39 4.63 -2.59
CA ASN A 128 -11.82 4.73 -2.82
C ASN A 128 -12.41 3.43 -3.38
N PHE A 129 -11.70 2.76 -4.30
CA PHE A 129 -12.08 1.44 -4.78
C PHE A 129 -12.16 0.43 -3.62
N LEU A 130 -11.10 0.31 -2.81
CA LEU A 130 -11.07 -0.59 -1.66
C LEU A 130 -12.18 -0.29 -0.65
N LYS A 131 -12.45 0.99 -0.39
CA LYS A 131 -13.57 1.44 0.43
C LYS A 131 -14.91 0.96 -0.16
N SER A 132 -15.11 1.09 -1.48
CA SER A 132 -16.33 0.63 -2.16
C SER A 132 -16.50 -0.90 -2.14
N VAL A 133 -15.41 -1.66 -2.20
CA VAL A 133 -15.40 -3.12 -2.07
C VAL A 133 -15.75 -3.54 -0.65
N ARG A 134 -15.19 -2.85 0.35
CA ARG A 134 -15.42 -3.13 1.77
C ARG A 134 -16.84 -2.77 2.22
N TYR A 135 -17.39 -1.64 1.77
CA TYR A 135 -18.68 -1.11 2.23
C TYR A 135 -19.84 -1.30 1.23
N GLY A 136 -19.63 -2.00 0.11
CA GLY A 136 -20.71 -2.66 -0.66
C GLY A 136 -21.60 -1.78 -1.54
N ARG A 137 -21.08 -1.20 -2.63
CA ARG A 137 -21.92 -0.70 -3.75
C ARG A 137 -21.39 -1.19 -5.11
N LYS A 138 -22.10 -2.13 -5.75
CA LYS A 138 -21.68 -2.79 -7.02
C LYS A 138 -21.39 -1.80 -8.17
N ILE A 139 -22.20 -0.75 -8.32
CA ILE A 139 -22.04 0.27 -9.37
C ILE A 139 -20.74 1.09 -9.19
N ASN A 140 -20.39 1.41 -7.95
CA ASN A 140 -19.18 2.18 -7.65
C ASN A 140 -17.90 1.34 -7.86
N GLN A 141 -17.98 0.02 -7.66
CA GLN A 141 -16.85 -0.89 -7.85
C GLN A 141 -16.43 -0.96 -9.33
N LEU A 142 -17.39 -1.13 -10.24
CA LEU A 142 -17.14 -1.15 -11.69
C LEU A 142 -16.56 0.19 -12.17
N ARG A 143 -17.15 1.32 -11.76
CA ARG A 143 -16.68 2.65 -12.17
C ARG A 143 -15.24 2.92 -11.75
N CYS A 144 -14.88 2.54 -10.52
CA CYS A 144 -13.53 2.75 -10.00
C CYS A 144 -12.48 1.83 -10.65
N LEU A 145 -12.83 0.58 -11.00
CA LEU A 145 -11.92 -0.36 -11.65
C LEU A 145 -11.43 0.14 -13.02
N PHE A 146 -12.31 0.80 -13.79
CA PHE A 146 -11.96 1.35 -15.10
C PHE A 146 -11.21 2.70 -15.03
N GLN A 147 -11.23 3.37 -13.88
CA GLN A 147 -10.70 4.73 -13.74
C GLN A 147 -9.37 4.80 -13.00
N ALA A 148 -9.01 3.80 -12.19
CA ALA A 148 -7.79 3.84 -11.37
C ALA A 148 -6.57 3.38 -12.19
N PRO A 149 -5.67 4.29 -12.61
CA PRO A 149 -4.43 3.91 -13.26
C PRO A 149 -3.55 3.17 -12.25
N VAL A 150 -2.96 2.06 -12.69
CA VAL A 150 -1.96 1.33 -11.90
C VAL A 150 -0.59 1.82 -12.35
N PRO A 151 0.27 2.32 -11.46
CA PRO A 151 1.66 2.59 -11.82
C PRO A 151 2.32 1.34 -12.39
N SER A 152 3.11 1.47 -13.46
CA SER A 152 3.72 0.32 -14.16
C SER A 152 4.58 -0.57 -13.25
N TRP A 153 5.19 0.01 -12.22
CA TRP A 153 5.95 -0.70 -11.20
C TRP A 153 5.06 -1.42 -10.18
N ALA A 154 3.84 -0.92 -9.93
CA ALA A 154 2.85 -1.57 -9.06
C ALA A 154 2.11 -2.69 -9.79
N SER A 155 2.10 -2.66 -11.13
CA SER A 155 1.69 -3.77 -11.98
C SER A 155 2.84 -4.75 -12.19
N GLY A 156 3.24 -5.48 -11.14
CA GLY A 156 3.96 -6.73 -11.37
C GLY A 156 3.07 -7.62 -12.22
N THR A 157 3.47 -7.91 -13.47
CA THR A 157 2.82 -8.78 -14.45
C THR A 157 1.38 -9.18 -14.08
N VAL A 158 0.46 -8.21 -14.16
CA VAL A 158 -0.98 -8.40 -13.88
C VAL A 158 -1.61 -9.31 -14.95
N SER A 159 -0.85 -9.80 -15.93
CA SER A 159 -1.26 -10.85 -16.86
C SER A 159 -1.46 -12.23 -16.22
N LYS A 160 -1.34 -12.36 -14.89
CA LYS A 160 -1.83 -13.53 -14.13
C LYS A 160 -3.01 -13.29 -13.20
N LEU A 161 -3.56 -12.07 -13.13
CA LEU A 161 -4.89 -11.85 -12.56
C LEU A 161 -5.95 -12.04 -13.66
N LYS A 162 -6.09 -13.29 -14.11
CA LYS A 162 -7.37 -13.72 -14.67
C LYS A 162 -8.39 -13.54 -13.55
N LEU A 163 -9.42 -12.73 -13.79
CA LEU A 163 -10.68 -12.83 -13.06
C LEU A 163 -11.16 -14.28 -13.24
N VAL A 164 -10.89 -15.15 -12.26
CA VAL A 164 -11.47 -16.49 -12.23
C VAL A 164 -12.82 -16.36 -11.53
N PHE A 165 -13.89 -16.27 -12.31
CA PHE A 165 -15.21 -16.61 -11.81
C PHE A 165 -15.22 -18.13 -11.60
N TRP A 166 -15.30 -18.57 -10.34
CA TRP A 166 -15.66 -19.94 -10.04
C TRP A 166 -17.19 -20.06 -10.11
N ALA A 167 -17.68 -20.67 -11.19
CA ALA A 167 -18.98 -21.34 -11.22
C ALA A 167 -18.76 -22.81 -10.81
N PRO A 168 -19.74 -23.46 -10.16
CA PRO A 168 -19.52 -24.79 -9.60
C PRO A 168 -19.43 -25.83 -10.72
N PHE A 169 -18.53 -26.78 -10.59
CA PHE A 169 -18.66 -28.08 -11.24
C PHE A 169 -18.95 -29.13 -10.17
N ARG A 170 -19.84 -30.06 -10.54
CA ARG A 170 -20.37 -31.15 -9.73
C ARG A 170 -19.28 -32.02 -9.12
#